data_AF-A0A963AUU3-F1
#
_entry.id   AF-A0A963AUU3-F1
#
_cell.length_a   1.000
_cell.length_b   1.000
_cell.length_c   1.000
_cell.angle_alpha   90.00
_cell.angle_beta   90.00
_cell.angle_gamma   90.00
#
_symmetry.space_group_name_H-M   'P 1'
#
loop_
_entity.id
_entity.type
_entity.pdbx_description
1 polymer ?
#
loop_
_entity_poly.entity_id
_entity_poly.type
_entity_poly.pdbx_seq_one_letter_code
_entity_poly.pdbx_strand_id
1 'polypeptide(L)'
;MDEQQYRRTYRELNRQRCVFEKGILARQLDCEFAERFCLAEREGVGCQSAAGLRQCEQALELLAENARFALGMLAAPSALPHARLMKLQVGGLRGIQAATYAEDPEPKVDNIFGLLTAARTRFTGLDGIPFDAVMPFVAGFKGRQHKRRERD
;
A
#
# COMPACT_ATOMS: atom_id res chain seq x y z
N MET A 1 -6.63 18.02 20.44
CA MET A 1 -7.11 16.62 20.50
C MET A 1 -5.96 15.76 20.97
N ASP A 2 -6.15 15.00 22.05
CA ASP A 2 -5.17 14.00 22.49
C ASP A 2 -5.06 12.87 21.44
N GLU A 3 -3.89 12.23 21.33
CA GLU A 3 -3.60 11.24 20.31
C GLU A 3 -4.53 10.02 20.41
N GLN A 4 -4.92 9.63 21.62
CA GLN A 4 -5.85 8.53 21.83
C GLN A 4 -7.27 8.88 21.36
N GLN A 5 -7.70 10.10 21.63
CA GLN A 5 -9.01 10.61 21.20
C GLN A 5 -9.08 10.70 19.67
N TYR A 6 -8.01 11.16 19.02
CA TYR A 6 -7.88 11.12 17.55
C TYR A 6 -7.97 9.69 17.00
N ARG A 7 -7.20 8.74 17.54
CA ARG A 7 -7.20 7.34 17.06
C ARG A 7 -8.59 6.71 17.19
N ARG A 8 -9.34 7.03 18.25
CA ARG A 8 -10.70 6.54 18.46
C ARG A 8 -11.67 7.13 17.46
N THR A 9 -11.75 8.46 17.35
CA THR A 9 -12.64 9.14 16.39
C THR A 9 -12.32 8.75 14.95
N TYR A 10 -11.03 8.58 14.63
CA TYR A 10 -10.60 8.10 13.32
C TYR A 10 -11.13 6.70 13.00
N ARG A 11 -11.07 5.76 13.95
CA ARG A 11 -11.61 4.40 13.76
C ARG A 11 -13.14 4.37 13.69
N GLU A 12 -13.81 5.23 14.46
CA GLU A 12 -15.27 5.33 14.48
C GLU A 12 -15.83 5.88 13.15
N LEU A 13 -15.15 6.86 12.56
CA LEU A 13 -15.54 7.49 11.30
C LEU A 13 -15.07 6.70 10.06
N ASN A 14 -13.87 6.11 10.11
CA ASN A 14 -13.30 5.39 8.98
C ASN A 14 -13.48 3.87 9.11
N ARG A 15 -14.73 3.42 9.02
CA ARG A 15 -15.10 2.00 9.13
C ARG A 15 -14.51 1.12 8.02
N GLN A 16 -14.14 1.73 6.90
CA GLN A 16 -13.54 1.04 5.75
C GLN A 16 -12.17 1.64 5.42
N ARG A 17 -11.31 1.74 6.43
CA ARG A 17 -9.97 2.31 6.26
C ARG A 17 -9.21 1.63 5.14
N CYS A 18 -8.69 2.42 4.19
CA CYS A 18 -7.89 1.89 3.10
C CYS A 18 -6.58 1.28 3.64
N VAL A 19 -6.32 0.01 3.32
CA VAL A 19 -5.07 -0.64 3.74
C VAL A 19 -3.83 -0.03 3.06
N PHE A 20 -4.00 0.59 1.88
CA PHE A 20 -2.95 1.31 1.15
C PHE A 20 -2.91 2.83 1.44
N GLU A 21 -3.56 3.29 2.52
CA GLU A 21 -3.64 4.71 2.91
C GLU A 21 -2.28 5.43 2.84
N LYS A 22 -1.19 4.80 3.33
CA LYS A 22 0.12 5.47 3.41
C LYS A 22 0.70 5.76 2.03
N GLY A 23 0.58 4.85 1.07
CA GLY A 23 1.02 5.10 -0.30
C GLY A 23 0.13 6.13 -1.02
N ILE A 24 -1.17 6.16 -0.73
CA ILE A 24 -2.12 7.14 -1.26
C ILE A 24 -1.85 8.56 -0.72
N LEU A 25 -1.64 8.70 0.58
CA LEU A 25 -1.26 9.97 1.22
C LEU A 25 0.12 10.46 0.75
N ALA A 26 1.04 9.53 0.47
CA ALA A 26 2.35 9.85 -0.11
C ALA A 26 2.31 10.19 -1.61
N ARG A 27 1.12 10.18 -2.24
CA ARG A 27 0.91 10.42 -3.68
C ARG A 27 1.71 9.48 -4.58
N GLN A 28 2.02 8.28 -4.11
CA GLN A 28 2.69 7.22 -4.86
C GLN A 28 1.69 6.20 -5.43
N LEU A 29 0.48 6.18 -4.89
CA LEU A 29 -0.61 5.30 -5.27
C LEU A 29 -1.92 6.10 -5.40
N ASP A 30 -2.84 5.60 -6.20
CA ASP A 30 -4.24 6.05 -6.27
C ASP A 30 -5.19 4.87 -6.47
N CYS A 31 -6.47 5.08 -6.21
CA CYS A 31 -7.50 4.06 -6.39
C CYS A 31 -8.85 4.72 -6.64
N GLU A 32 -9.63 4.14 -7.55
CA GLU A 32 -10.98 4.62 -7.88
C GLU A 32 -11.94 4.62 -6.68
N PHE A 33 -11.71 3.74 -5.70
CA PHE A 33 -12.52 3.66 -4.47
C PHE A 33 -11.92 4.41 -3.29
N ALA A 34 -10.79 5.11 -3.46
CA ALA A 34 -10.19 5.86 -2.37
C ALA A 34 -11.03 7.11 -2.05
N GLU A 35 -11.47 7.22 -0.81
CA GLU A 35 -12.13 8.42 -0.29
C GLU A 35 -11.19 9.15 0.66
N ARG A 36 -10.72 10.34 0.25
CA ARG A 36 -9.91 11.20 1.10
C ARG A 36 -10.81 12.06 1.96
N PHE A 37 -10.52 12.14 3.24
CA PHE A 37 -11.24 13.01 4.16
C PHE A 37 -10.26 13.66 5.14
N CYS A 38 -10.63 14.81 5.67
CA CYS A 38 -9.89 15.48 6.73
C CYS A 38 -10.59 15.26 8.07
N LEU A 39 -9.85 14.79 9.07
CA LEU A 39 -10.29 14.77 10.45
C LEU A 39 -9.43 15.77 11.22
N ALA A 40 -9.97 16.98 11.42
CA ALA A 40 -9.22 18.16 11.83
C ALA A 40 -8.03 18.41 10.87
N GLU A 41 -6.80 18.48 11.39
CA GLU A 41 -5.60 18.78 10.60
C GLU A 41 -4.98 17.55 9.91
N ARG A 42 -5.59 16.36 10.05
CA ARG A 42 -5.03 15.11 9.54
C ARG A 42 -5.88 14.55 8.40
N GLU A 43 -5.21 14.16 7.32
CA GLU A 43 -5.85 13.47 6.19
C GLU A 43 -5.94 11.96 6.48
N GLY A 44 -7.09 11.38 6.15
CA GLY A 44 -7.36 9.96 6.17
C GLY A 44 -7.81 9.46 4.80
N VAL A 45 -7.71 8.15 4.58
CA VAL A 45 -8.21 7.51 3.36
C VAL A 45 -9.10 6.33 3.74
N GLY A 46 -10.36 6.40 3.33
CA GLY A 46 -11.33 5.31 3.36
C GLY A 46 -11.42 4.60 2.00
N CYS A 47 -12.16 3.51 1.98
CA CYS A 47 -12.51 2.76 0.78
C CYS A 47 -14.03 2.73 0.63
N GLN A 48 -14.55 3.20 -0.50
CA GLN A 48 -15.99 3.23 -0.79
C GLN A 48 -16.54 1.85 -1.20
N SER A 49 -15.68 0.85 -1.41
CA SER A 49 -16.06 -0.50 -1.83
C SER A 49 -15.62 -1.54 -0.81
N ALA A 50 -16.59 -2.20 -0.16
CA ALA A 50 -16.30 -3.29 0.77
C ALA A 50 -15.62 -4.48 0.08
N ALA A 51 -16.02 -4.79 -1.16
CA ALA A 51 -15.38 -5.84 -1.95
C ALA A 51 -13.96 -5.44 -2.37
N GLY A 52 -13.77 -4.19 -2.77
CA GLY A 52 -12.46 -3.64 -3.11
C GLY A 52 -11.50 -3.63 -1.92
N LEU A 53 -12.00 -3.30 -0.72
CA LEU A 53 -11.22 -3.36 0.50
C LEU A 53 -10.73 -4.79 0.81
N ARG A 54 -11.63 -5.79 0.75
CA ARG A 54 -11.26 -7.20 0.97
C ARG A 54 -10.20 -7.70 -0.01
N GLN A 55 -10.31 -7.33 -1.28
CA GLN A 55 -9.31 -7.65 -2.30
C GLN A 55 -7.94 -7.03 -1.97
N CYS A 56 -7.94 -5.76 -1.55
CA CYS A 56 -6.73 -5.06 -1.14
C CYS A 56 -6.12 -5.63 0.14
N GLU A 57 -6.93 -6.06 1.11
CA GLU A 57 -6.50 -6.75 2.33
C GLU A 57 -5.77 -8.05 1.99
N GLN A 58 -6.40 -8.90 1.18
CA GLN A 58 -5.80 -10.15 0.73
C GLN A 58 -4.46 -9.92 0.00
N ALA A 59 -4.40 -8.94 -0.91
CA ALA A 59 -3.16 -8.62 -1.61
C ALA A 59 -2.05 -8.15 -0.65
N LEU A 60 -2.39 -7.33 0.34
CA LEU A 60 -1.42 -6.83 1.32
C LEU A 60 -0.92 -7.96 2.23
N GLU A 61 -1.79 -8.90 2.61
CA GLU A 61 -1.42 -10.09 3.38
C GLU A 61 -0.42 -10.95 2.60
N LEU A 62 -0.73 -11.30 1.36
CA LEU A 62 0.17 -12.08 0.50
C LEU A 62 1.52 -11.39 0.29
N LEU A 63 1.52 -10.08 0.04
CA LEU A 63 2.76 -9.30 -0.04
C LEU A 63 3.56 -9.40 1.26
N ALA A 64 2.89 -9.29 2.41
CA ALA A 64 3.56 -9.33 3.71
C ALA A 64 4.17 -10.69 4.02
N GLU A 65 3.45 -11.77 3.69
CA GLU A 65 3.90 -13.15 3.85
C GLU A 65 5.17 -13.43 3.05
N ASN A 66 5.18 -13.02 1.78
CA ASN A 66 6.33 -13.20 0.88
C ASN A 66 7.50 -12.26 1.22
N ALA A 67 7.21 -11.08 1.77
CA ALA A 67 8.24 -10.11 2.14
C ALA A 67 8.88 -10.37 3.51
N ARG A 68 8.44 -11.39 4.28
CA ARG A 68 8.96 -11.65 5.65
C ARG A 68 10.47 -11.73 5.70
N PHE A 69 11.08 -12.46 4.76
CA PHE A 69 12.54 -12.58 4.66
C PHE A 69 13.19 -11.29 4.15
N ALA A 70 12.69 -10.74 3.04
CA ALA A 70 13.24 -9.54 2.39
C ALA A 70 13.23 -8.30 3.31
N LEU A 71 12.27 -8.21 4.22
CA LEU A 71 12.10 -7.08 5.13
C LEU A 71 12.42 -7.42 6.60
N GLY A 72 12.87 -8.64 6.89
CA GLY A 72 13.14 -9.11 8.27
C GLY A 72 11.95 -8.88 9.20
N MET A 73 10.75 -9.30 8.78
CA MET A 73 9.49 -9.04 9.49
C MET A 73 9.03 -10.28 10.27
N LEU A 74 8.75 -10.08 11.55
CA LEU A 74 8.05 -11.03 12.42
C LEU A 74 6.64 -10.56 12.80
N ALA A 75 6.28 -9.33 12.42
CA ALA A 75 5.04 -8.67 12.85
C ALA A 75 4.09 -8.44 11.66
N ALA A 76 2.79 -8.34 11.96
CA ALA A 76 1.75 -8.06 10.98
C ALA A 76 1.95 -6.69 10.28
N PRO A 77 1.40 -6.49 9.06
CA PRO A 77 1.59 -5.25 8.28
C PRO A 77 1.21 -3.97 9.03
N SER A 78 0.15 -4.03 9.84
CA SER A 78 -0.37 -2.92 10.65
C SER A 78 0.57 -2.47 11.77
N ALA A 79 1.53 -3.31 12.15
CA ALA A 79 2.55 -3.02 13.16
C ALA A 79 3.91 -2.61 12.58
N LEU A 80 4.04 -2.53 11.25
CA LEU A 80 5.31 -2.22 10.61
C LEU A 80 5.68 -0.72 10.75
N PRO A 81 6.97 -0.39 10.97
CA PRO A 81 7.45 0.97 10.83
C PRO A 81 7.14 1.53 9.43
N HIS A 82 6.84 2.83 9.36
CA HIS A 82 6.41 3.49 8.12
C HIS A 82 7.28 3.15 6.89
N ALA A 83 8.60 3.13 7.04
CA ALA A 83 9.51 2.82 5.94
C ALA A 83 9.30 1.41 5.36
N ARG A 84 9.08 0.40 6.21
CA ARG A 84 8.80 -0.98 5.74
C ARG A 84 7.41 -1.08 5.15
N LEU A 85 6.42 -0.40 5.74
CA LEU A 85 5.08 -0.34 5.18
C LEU A 85 5.06 0.30 3.79
N MET A 86 5.84 1.37 3.57
CA MET A 86 5.97 2.00 2.26
C MET A 86 6.63 1.09 1.22
N LYS A 87 7.66 0.33 1.61
CA LYS A 87 8.25 -0.71 0.74
C LYS A 87 7.21 -1.75 0.34
N LEU A 88 6.41 -2.21 1.30
CA LEU A 88 5.38 -3.20 1.06
C LEU A 88 4.26 -2.67 0.15
N GLN A 89 3.73 -1.48 0.46
CA GLN A 89 2.62 -0.87 -0.29
C GLN A 89 3.07 -0.43 -1.68
N VAL A 90 4.08 0.44 -1.78
CA VAL A 90 4.47 1.04 -3.05
C VAL A 90 5.35 0.09 -3.87
N GLY A 91 6.38 -0.49 -3.25
CA GLY A 91 7.25 -1.46 -3.91
C GLY A 91 6.47 -2.71 -4.33
N GLY A 92 5.58 -3.22 -3.48
CA GLY A 92 4.75 -4.38 -3.79
C GLY A 92 3.81 -4.13 -4.97
N LEU A 93 3.08 -3.02 -4.99
CA LEU A 93 2.16 -2.72 -6.11
C LEU A 93 2.89 -2.42 -7.42
N ARG A 94 4.06 -1.76 -7.39
CA ARG A 94 4.89 -1.59 -8.59
C ARG A 94 5.39 -2.93 -9.12
N GLY A 95 5.83 -3.84 -8.24
CA GLY A 95 6.23 -5.18 -8.66
C GLY A 95 5.07 -5.97 -9.26
N ILE A 96 3.86 -5.87 -8.67
CA ILE A 96 2.64 -6.48 -9.24
C ILE A 96 2.31 -5.87 -10.60
N GLN A 97 2.42 -4.55 -10.75
CA GLN A 97 2.22 -3.86 -12.04
C GLN A 97 3.18 -4.38 -13.11
N ALA A 98 4.48 -4.43 -12.82
CA ALA A 98 5.50 -4.94 -13.72
C ALA A 98 5.23 -6.40 -14.12
N ALA A 99 4.91 -7.27 -13.14
CA ALA A 99 4.58 -8.67 -13.41
C ALA A 99 3.30 -8.85 -14.25
N THR A 100 2.32 -7.96 -14.05
CA THR A 100 1.01 -8.05 -14.70
C THR A 100 1.05 -7.58 -16.15
N TYR A 101 1.71 -6.45 -16.42
CA TYR A 101 1.73 -5.84 -17.74
C TYR A 101 2.98 -6.17 -18.56
N ALA A 102 4.01 -6.76 -17.94
CA ALA A 102 5.30 -7.06 -18.57
C ALA A 102 5.99 -5.82 -19.17
N GLU A 103 5.76 -4.67 -18.55
CA GLU A 103 6.31 -3.37 -18.92
C GLU A 103 7.13 -2.79 -17.76
N ASP A 104 7.99 -1.81 -18.07
CA ASP A 104 8.68 -1.05 -17.04
C ASP A 104 7.64 -0.40 -16.12
N PRO A 105 7.73 -0.61 -14.79
CA PRO A 105 6.73 -0.10 -13.88
C PRO A 105 6.74 1.41 -13.90
N GLU A 106 5.56 1.99 -14.15
CA GLU A 106 5.35 3.41 -14.02
C GLU A 106 5.74 3.91 -12.62
N PRO A 107 6.16 5.18 -12.50
CA PRO A 107 6.49 5.75 -11.21
C PRO A 107 5.30 5.83 -10.25
N LYS A 108 4.06 5.66 -10.73
CA LYS A 108 2.85 5.67 -9.90
C LYS A 108 1.93 4.53 -10.31
N VAL A 109 1.24 3.95 -9.33
CA VAL A 109 0.10 3.06 -9.59
C VAL A 109 -1.18 3.88 -9.42
N ASP A 110 -1.83 4.23 -10.53
CA ASP A 110 -2.99 5.14 -10.52
C ASP A 110 -4.32 4.47 -10.16
N ASN A 111 -4.41 3.15 -10.24
CA ASN A 111 -5.60 2.45 -9.75
C ASN A 111 -5.24 1.10 -9.13
N ILE A 112 -5.16 1.07 -7.80
CA ILE A 112 -4.88 -0.15 -7.02
C ILE A 112 -5.94 -1.23 -7.30
N PHE A 113 -7.22 -0.88 -7.25
CA PHE A 113 -8.28 -1.87 -7.43
C PHE A 113 -8.27 -2.46 -8.84
N GLY A 114 -8.14 -1.60 -9.86
CA GLY A 114 -7.99 -2.03 -11.25
C GLY A 114 -6.78 -2.93 -11.45
N LEU A 115 -5.61 -2.55 -10.93
CA LEU A 115 -4.39 -3.36 -11.01
C LEU A 115 -4.57 -4.75 -10.37
N LEU A 116 -5.08 -4.80 -9.14
CA LEU A 116 -5.25 -6.09 -8.44
C LEU A 116 -6.30 -6.98 -9.13
N THR A 117 -7.31 -6.38 -9.76
CA THR A 117 -8.30 -7.10 -10.55
C THR A 117 -7.67 -7.70 -11.81
N ALA A 118 -6.82 -6.92 -12.50
CA ALA A 118 -6.08 -7.40 -13.67
C ALA A 118 -5.10 -8.53 -13.29
N ALA A 119 -4.33 -8.34 -12.20
CA ALA A 119 -3.40 -9.35 -11.69
C ALA A 119 -4.13 -10.65 -11.32
N ARG A 120 -5.22 -10.57 -10.55
CA ARG A 120 -6.04 -11.73 -10.19
C ARG A 120 -6.53 -12.48 -11.42
N THR A 121 -6.96 -11.76 -12.45
CA THR A 121 -7.46 -12.37 -13.70
C THR A 121 -6.32 -13.07 -14.45
N ARG A 122 -5.16 -12.41 -14.57
CA ARG A 122 -3.99 -12.94 -15.27
C ARG A 122 -3.41 -14.19 -14.63
N PHE A 123 -3.35 -14.21 -13.29
CA PHE A 123 -2.70 -15.27 -12.52
C PHE A 123 -3.68 -16.26 -11.89
N THR A 124 -4.97 -16.21 -12.28
CA THR A 124 -6.04 -17.09 -11.76
C THR A 124 -6.18 -17.03 -10.22
N GLY A 125 -5.93 -15.85 -9.65
CA GLY A 125 -5.83 -15.67 -8.20
C GLY A 125 -4.82 -14.58 -7.84
N LEU A 126 -4.94 -14.02 -6.64
CA LEU A 126 -3.91 -13.12 -6.11
C LEU A 126 -2.71 -13.90 -5.54
N ASP A 127 -2.96 -15.12 -5.09
CA ASP A 127 -1.97 -16.10 -4.66
C ASP A 127 -1.12 -16.65 -5.81
N GLY A 128 -1.62 -16.60 -7.05
CA GLY A 128 -0.88 -16.95 -8.26
C GLY A 128 0.12 -15.90 -8.74
N ILE A 129 0.17 -14.70 -8.12
CA ILE A 129 1.13 -13.66 -8.50
C ILE A 129 2.57 -14.18 -8.31
N PRO A 130 3.48 -13.97 -9.27
CA PRO A 130 4.87 -14.42 -9.15
C PRO A 130 5.65 -13.54 -8.16
N PHE A 131 5.51 -13.80 -6.87
CA PHE A 131 6.09 -12.95 -5.82
C PHE A 131 7.62 -12.88 -5.88
N ASP A 132 8.31 -13.88 -6.41
CA ASP A 132 9.76 -13.84 -6.64
C ASP A 132 10.17 -12.68 -7.57
N ALA A 133 9.33 -12.35 -8.56
CA ALA A 133 9.53 -11.19 -9.43
C ALA A 133 9.10 -9.86 -8.78
N VAL A 134 8.21 -9.91 -7.79
CA VAL A 134 7.71 -8.73 -7.05
C VAL A 134 8.68 -8.30 -5.95
N MET A 135 9.31 -9.25 -5.24
CA MET A 135 10.15 -8.96 -4.07
C MET A 135 11.34 -8.01 -4.33
N PRO A 136 12.02 -8.04 -5.50
CA PRO A 136 13.05 -7.06 -5.84
C PRO A 136 12.56 -5.61 -5.76
N PHE A 137 11.32 -5.34 -6.15
CA PHE A 137 10.71 -4.01 -6.08
C PHE A 137 10.43 -3.60 -4.62
N VAL A 138 9.99 -4.55 -3.79
CA VAL A 138 9.78 -4.34 -2.35
C VAL A 138 11.11 -4.00 -1.66
N ALA A 139 12.15 -4.81 -1.89
CA ALA A 139 13.46 -4.60 -1.28
C ALA A 139 14.11 -3.28 -1.75
N GLY A 140 14.03 -3.02 -3.06
CA GLY A 140 14.65 -1.90 -3.76
C GLY A 140 13.93 -0.57 -3.60
N PHE A 141 12.67 -0.54 -3.14
CA PHE A 141 11.95 0.72 -2.96
C PHE A 141 12.67 1.63 -1.95
N LYS A 142 13.06 2.81 -2.43
CA LYS A 142 13.60 3.90 -1.62
C LYS A 142 12.52 4.96 -1.50
N GLY A 143 12.08 5.24 -0.27
CA GLY A 143 11.19 6.37 0.01
C GLY A 143 11.84 7.70 -0.41
N ARG A 144 11.06 8.78 -0.41
CA ARG A 144 11.56 10.11 -0.76
C ARG A 144 12.78 10.45 0.09
N GLN A 145 13.94 10.62 -0.54
CA GLN A 145 15.14 11.02 0.17
C GLN A 145 14.96 12.45 0.65
N HIS A 146 15.08 12.65 1.96
CA HIS A 146 15.13 13.98 2.53
C HIS A 146 16.45 14.59 2.06
N LYS A 147 16.41 15.54 1.11
CA LYS A 147 17.60 16.37 0.84
C LYS A 147 17.99 16.98 2.17
N ARG A 148 19.19 16.65 2.65
CA ARG A 148 19.76 17.29 3.84
C ARG A 148 19.81 18.77 3.49
N ARG A 149 19.07 19.62 4.21
CA ARG A 149 19.23 21.07 4.06
C ARG A 149 20.70 21.33 4.41
N GLU A 150 21.49 21.72 3.42
CA GLU A 150 22.80 22.31 3.70
C GLU A 150 22.53 23.49 4.62
N ARG A 151 23.17 23.42 5.78
CA ARG A 151 23.09 24.45 6.81
C ARG A 151 24.17 25.44 6.44
N ASP A 152 23.80 26.45 5.67
CA ASP A 152 24.57 27.70 5.58
C ASP A 152 24.55 28.43 6.93
#